data_AF-A0A1E7YYM7-F1
#
_entry.id   AF-A0A1E7YYM7-F1
#
_cell.length_a   1.000
_cell.length_b   1.000
_cell.length_c   1.000
_cell.angle_alpha   90.00
_cell.angle_beta   90.00
_cell.angle_gamma   90.00
#
_symmetry.space_group_name_H-M   'P 1'
#
loop_
_entity.id
_entity.type
_entity.pdbx_description
1 polymer ?
#
loop_
_entity_poly.entity_id
_entity_poly.type
_entity_poly.pdbx_seq_one_letter_code
_entity_poly.pdbx_strand_id
1 'polypeptide(L)'
;MMHIDQEKAIKRALELYTTSALDAAFLAVIEQIYPEQKLTLTKAASLLNNDQILDYAAFLYESRTRSDLHRDCRKIPPSAESEREWLLSEDDACMARAIAGVAMEVDNSQ
;
A
#
# COMPACT_ATOMS: atom_id res chain seq x y z
N MET A 1 -2.02 -9.19 -11.68
CA MET A 1 -2.59 -9.42 -10.34
C MET A 1 -1.57 -9.92 -9.34
N MET A 2 -0.92 -8.94 -8.72
CA MET A 2 0.05 -9.10 -7.66
C MET A 2 -0.60 -9.68 -6.41
N HIS A 3 0.12 -10.52 -5.67
CA HIS A 3 -0.34 -11.05 -4.38
C HIS A 3 0.52 -10.44 -3.28
N ILE A 4 -0.07 -9.57 -2.46
CA ILE A 4 0.59 -8.98 -1.30
C ILE A 4 0.18 -9.80 -0.08
N ASP A 5 1.16 -10.36 0.61
CA ASP A 5 0.98 -11.01 1.90
C ASP A 5 0.88 -9.92 2.97
N GLN A 6 -0.35 -9.66 3.42
CA GLN A 6 -0.65 -8.56 4.31
C GLN A 6 -0.02 -8.74 5.69
N GLU A 7 -0.05 -9.96 6.26
CA GLU A 7 0.55 -10.22 7.58
C GLU A 7 2.07 -10.01 7.53
N LYS A 8 2.71 -10.52 6.47
CA LYS A 8 4.14 -10.31 6.26
C LYS A 8 4.48 -8.83 6.05
N ALA A 9 3.64 -8.09 5.32
CA ALA A 9 3.81 -6.65 5.11
C ALA A 9 3.68 -5.87 6.43
N ILE A 10 2.69 -6.19 7.27
CA ILE A 10 2.50 -5.55 8.58
C ILE A 10 3.71 -5.80 9.47
N LYS A 11 4.15 -7.05 9.62
CA LYS A 11 5.32 -7.38 10.43
C LYS A 11 6.55 -6.62 9.96
N ARG A 12 6.75 -6.56 8.65
CA ARG A 12 7.89 -5.84 8.07
C ARG A 12 7.79 -4.33 8.26
N ALA A 13 6.60 -3.75 8.10
CA ALA A 13 6.36 -2.33 8.32
C ALA A 13 6.56 -1.93 9.78
N LEU A 14 6.18 -2.78 10.75
CA LEU A 14 6.46 -2.57 12.17
C LEU A 14 7.96 -2.51 12.47
N GLU A 15 8.79 -3.31 11.78
CA GLU A 15 10.25 -3.24 11.89
C GLU A 15 10.85 -1.97 11.26
N LEU A 16 10.16 -1.39 10.27
CA LEU A 16 10.58 -0.20 9.53
C LEU A 16 10.01 1.09 10.12
N TYR A 17 9.02 0.99 11.02
CA TYR A 17 8.32 2.13 11.59
C TYR A 17 9.30 3.02 12.36
N THR A 18 9.50 4.23 11.85
CA THR A 18 10.39 5.23 12.43
C THR A 18 9.66 6.56 12.59
N THR A 19 9.03 7.05 11.51
CA THR A 19 8.36 8.36 11.50
C THR A 19 6.97 8.36 10.88
N SER A 20 6.64 7.40 10.01
CA SER A 20 5.37 7.36 9.26
C SER A 20 4.96 5.92 9.00
N ALA A 21 3.72 5.55 9.35
CA ALA A 21 3.19 4.23 9.00
C ALA A 21 3.00 4.08 7.50
N LEU A 22 2.64 5.15 6.77
CA LEU A 22 2.51 5.11 5.32
C LEU A 22 3.86 4.81 4.65
N ASP A 23 4.95 5.44 5.09
CA ASP A 23 6.29 5.18 4.55
C ASP A 23 6.75 3.75 4.84
N ALA A 24 6.54 3.28 6.08
CA ALA A 24 6.88 1.93 6.49
C ALA A 24 6.07 0.87 5.73
N ALA A 25 4.76 1.11 5.56
CA ALA A 25 3.86 0.25 4.81
C ALA A 25 4.23 0.21 3.32
N PHE A 26 4.53 1.36 2.73
CA PHE A 26 4.97 1.47 1.35
C PHE A 26 6.21 0.60 1.11
N LEU A 27 7.26 0.79 1.92
CA LEU A 27 8.48 -0.01 1.81
C LEU A 27 8.20 -1.50 1.97
N ALA A 28 7.43 -1.88 3.00
CA ALA A 28 7.12 -3.28 3.26
C ALA A 28 6.34 -3.95 2.12
N VAL A 29 5.44 -3.22 1.45
CA VAL A 29 4.70 -3.71 0.29
C VAL A 29 5.61 -3.82 -0.93
N ILE A 30 6.41 -2.79 -1.26
CA ILE A 30 7.29 -2.81 -2.43
C ILE A 30 8.39 -3.87 -2.31
N GLU A 31 8.93 -4.12 -1.12
CA GLU A 31 9.90 -5.18 -0.88
C GLU A 31 9.35 -6.60 -1.20
N GLN A 32 8.03 -6.81 -1.20
CA GLN A 32 7.44 -8.08 -1.64
C GLN A 32 7.37 -8.24 -3.16
N ILE A 33 7.26 -7.13 -3.87
CA ILE A 33 7.15 -7.07 -5.33
C ILE A 33 8.54 -7.15 -5.95
N TYR A 34 9.47 -6.39 -5.36
CA TYR A 34 10.84 -6.25 -5.79
C TYR A 34 11.75 -6.70 -4.65
N PRO A 35 12.09 -8.00 -4.57
CA PRO A 35 12.81 -8.59 -3.45
C PRO A 35 14.31 -8.23 -3.39
N GLU A 36 14.70 -7.06 -3.90
CA GLU A 36 16.03 -6.49 -3.66
C GLU A 36 16.19 -6.23 -2.15
N GLN A 37 17.33 -6.61 -1.55
CA GLN A 37 17.48 -6.53 -0.10
C GLN A 37 17.49 -5.07 0.36
N LYS A 38 16.46 -4.71 1.15
CA LYS A 38 16.22 -3.44 1.84
C LYS A 38 16.17 -2.23 0.92
N LEU A 39 14.97 -1.83 0.57
CA LEU A 39 14.74 -0.65 -0.26
C LEU A 39 14.77 0.63 0.59
N THR A 40 15.33 1.70 0.03
CA THR A 40 15.10 3.06 0.52
C THR A 40 13.82 3.62 -0.09
N LEU A 41 13.20 4.64 0.52
CA LEU A 41 11.98 5.26 -0.02
C LEU A 41 12.18 5.77 -1.45
N THR A 42 13.29 6.44 -1.72
CA THR A 42 13.63 6.92 -3.07
C THR A 42 13.76 5.78 -4.07
N LYS A 43 14.40 4.67 -3.69
CA LYS A 43 14.53 3.50 -4.56
C LYS A 43 13.18 2.83 -4.79
N ALA A 44 12.38 2.64 -3.74
CA ALA A 44 11.03 2.09 -3.84
C ALA A 44 10.12 2.94 -4.73
N ALA A 45 10.15 4.27 -4.58
CA ALA A 45 9.40 5.19 -5.43
C ALA A 45 9.84 5.10 -6.90
N SER A 46 11.15 4.98 -7.17
CA SER A 46 11.67 4.83 -8.54
C SER A 46 11.28 3.51 -9.23
N LEU A 47 10.83 2.51 -8.46
CA LEU A 47 10.34 1.24 -8.98
C LEU A 47 8.85 1.29 -9.35
N LEU A 48 8.14 2.34 -8.93
CA LEU A 48 6.77 2.58 -9.36
C LEU A 48 6.77 3.24 -10.74
N ASN A 49 5.95 2.70 -11.64
CA ASN A 49 5.70 3.30 -12.95
C ASN A 49 4.64 4.42 -12.89
N ASN A 50 3.99 4.59 -11.73
CA ASN A 50 2.92 5.55 -11.51
C ASN A 50 3.04 6.14 -10.10
N ASP A 51 3.26 7.45 -10.01
CA ASP A 51 3.42 8.18 -8.75
C ASP A 51 2.11 8.34 -7.98
N GLN A 52 0.97 8.28 -8.68
CA GLN A 52 -0.38 8.38 -8.10
C GLN A 52 -0.70 7.25 -7.10
N ILE A 53 0.05 6.14 -7.12
CA ILE A 53 -0.15 5.02 -6.18
C ILE A 53 0.01 5.49 -4.74
N LEU A 54 1.02 6.31 -4.47
CA LEU A 54 1.32 6.79 -3.12
C LEU A 54 0.28 7.82 -2.66
N ASP A 55 -0.07 8.76 -3.52
CA ASP A 55 -1.07 9.79 -3.22
C ASP A 55 -2.44 9.15 -2.96
N TYR A 56 -2.81 8.16 -3.77
CA TYR A 56 -4.05 7.42 -3.57
C TYR A 56 -4.01 6.55 -2.31
N ALA A 57 -2.87 5.92 -1.99
CA ALA A 57 -2.71 5.19 -0.74
C ALA A 57 -2.89 6.10 0.49
N ALA A 58 -2.31 7.30 0.46
CA ALA A 58 -2.47 8.30 1.51
C ALA A 58 -3.95 8.73 1.63
N PHE A 59 -4.59 9.06 0.51
CA PHE A 59 -6.01 9.37 0.49
C PHE A 59 -6.88 8.25 1.07
N LEU A 60 -6.61 6.99 0.70
CA LEU A 60 -7.35 5.83 1.21
C LEU A 60 -7.12 5.64 2.71
N TYR A 61 -5.89 5.81 3.19
CA TYR A 61 -5.54 5.71 4.59
C TYR A 61 -6.28 6.76 5.44
N GLU A 62 -6.41 8.00 4.95
CA GLU A 62 -7.09 9.08 5.66
C GLU A 62 -8.62 9.01 5.57
N SER A 63 -9.17 8.49 4.47
CA SER A 63 -10.59 8.60 4.15
C SER A 63 -11.41 7.32 4.32
N ARG A 64 -10.77 6.15 4.43
CA ARG A 64 -11.46 4.85 4.46
C ARG A 64 -11.40 4.19 5.83
N THR A 65 -12.37 3.31 6.06
CA THR A 65 -12.41 2.52 7.29
C THR A 65 -11.45 1.33 7.21
N ARG A 66 -11.00 0.86 8.38
CA ARG A 66 -10.21 -0.38 8.51
C ARG A 66 -10.86 -1.55 7.78
N SER A 67 -12.17 -1.74 7.94
CA SER A 67 -12.93 -2.80 7.29
C SER A 67 -12.94 -2.69 5.77
N ASP A 68 -12.85 -1.47 5.21
CA ASP A 68 -12.84 -1.28 3.76
C ASP A 68 -11.46 -1.57 3.17
N LEU A 69 -10.39 -1.19 3.87
CA LEU A 69 -9.01 -1.41 3.43
C LEU A 69 -8.61 -2.90 3.45
N HIS A 70 -9.21 -3.70 4.33
CA HIS A 70 -8.93 -5.14 4.45
C HIS A 70 -9.78 -6.02 3.51
N ARG A 71 -10.62 -5.42 2.66
CA ARG A 71 -11.39 -6.19 1.69
C ARG A 71 -10.46 -6.78 0.64
N ASP A 72 -10.69 -8.06 0.35
CA ASP A 72 -9.98 -8.78 -0.72
C ASP A 72 -10.17 -8.04 -2.04
N CYS A 73 -9.08 -7.48 -2.56
CA CYS A 73 -9.12 -6.68 -3.77
C CYS A 73 -9.58 -7.48 -4.99
N ARG A 74 -9.39 -8.82 -4.99
CA ARG A 74 -9.85 -9.69 -6.08
C ARG A 74 -11.36 -9.91 -6.05
N LYS A 75 -11.96 -9.84 -4.86
CA LYS A 75 -13.41 -10.05 -4.67
C LYS A 75 -14.19 -8.76 -4.76
N ILE A 76 -13.57 -7.66 -4.34
CA ILE A 76 -14.15 -6.33 -4.33
C ILE A 76 -13.07 -5.36 -4.84
N PRO A 77 -12.85 -5.32 -6.16
CA PRO A 77 -11.91 -4.37 -6.74
C PRO A 77 -12.39 -2.94 -6.42
N PRO A 78 -11.46 -1.96 -6.35
CA PRO A 78 -11.85 -0.56 -6.29
C PRO A 78 -12.70 -0.20 -7.52
N SER A 79 -13.54 0.84 -7.37
CA SER A 79 -14.50 1.15 -8.43
C SER A 79 -13.75 1.72 -9.64
N ALA A 80 -14.05 1.21 -10.83
CA ALA A 80 -13.42 1.66 -12.08
C ALA A 80 -13.63 3.17 -12.35
N GLU A 81 -14.64 3.79 -11.75
CA GLU A 81 -14.89 5.22 -11.84
C GLU A 81 -13.95 6.02 -10.92
N SER A 82 -13.81 5.58 -9.66
CA SER A 82 -12.85 6.18 -8.72
C SER A 82 -11.41 5.98 -9.18
N GLU A 83 -11.05 4.86 -9.81
CA GLU A 83 -9.67 4.61 -10.28
C GLU A 83 -9.29 5.45 -11.50
N ARG A 84 -10.25 5.76 -12.38
CA ARG A 84 -10.03 6.63 -13.56
C ARG A 84 -9.66 8.05 -13.16
N GLU A 85 -10.23 8.57 -12.08
CA GLU A 85 -9.89 9.90 -11.57
C GLU A 85 -8.43 10.00 -11.12
N TRP A 86 -7.86 8.88 -10.67
CA TRP A 86 -6.48 8.78 -10.21
C TRP A 86 -5.53 8.18 -11.25
N LEU A 87 -6.02 7.88 -12.47
CA LEU A 87 -5.25 7.25 -13.55
C LEU A 87 -4.58 5.92 -13.12
N LEU A 88 -5.22 5.16 -12.24
CA LEU A 88 -4.70 3.90 -11.73
C LEU A 88 -5.25 2.72 -12.52
N SER A 89 -4.39 1.73 -12.78
CA SER A 89 -4.89 0.40 -13.13
C SER A 89 -5.47 -0.29 -11.89
N GLU A 90 -6.28 -1.33 -12.08
CA GLU A 90 -6.82 -2.13 -10.96
C GLU A 90 -5.69 -2.68 -10.07
N ASP A 91 -4.59 -3.15 -10.67
CA ASP A 91 -3.42 -3.66 -9.93
C ASP A 91 -2.76 -2.54 -9.08
N ASP A 92 -2.64 -1.33 -9.63
CA ASP A 92 -2.10 -0.16 -8.92
C ASP A 92 -3.01 0.30 -7.77
N ALA A 93 -4.32 0.32 -8.00
CA ALA A 93 -5.30 0.68 -6.99
C ALA A 93 -5.40 -0.38 -5.87
N CYS A 94 -5.23 -1.67 -6.21
CA CYS A 94 -5.09 -2.74 -5.23
C CYS A 94 -3.81 -2.60 -4.40
N MET A 95 -2.69 -2.22 -5.03
CA MET A 95 -1.44 -1.95 -4.33
C MET A 95 -1.59 -0.78 -3.36
N ALA A 96 -2.18 0.33 -3.80
CA ALA A 96 -2.46 1.49 -2.95
C ALA A 96 -3.34 1.13 -1.75
N ARG A 97 -4.39 0.32 -1.95
CA ARG A 97 -5.24 -0.18 -0.86
C ARG A 97 -4.46 -1.04 0.13
N ALA A 98 -3.58 -1.92 -0.37
CA ALA A 98 -2.76 -2.76 0.50
C ALA A 98 -1.79 -1.91 1.34
N ILE A 99 -1.15 -0.89 0.74
CA ILE A 99 -0.30 0.06 1.45
C ILE A 99 -1.10 0.76 2.55
N ALA A 100 -2.28 1.32 2.22
CA ALA A 100 -3.14 2.00 3.19
C ALA A 100 -3.60 1.06 4.33
N GLY A 101 -3.97 -0.18 4.00
CA GLY A 101 -4.38 -1.19 4.97
C GLY A 101 -3.25 -1.55 5.93
N VAL A 102 -2.05 -1.80 5.40
CA VAL A 102 -0.86 -2.08 6.22
C VAL A 102 -0.52 -0.88 7.11
N ALA A 103 -0.55 0.35 6.59
CA ALA A 103 -0.28 1.56 7.36
C ALA A 103 -1.25 1.70 8.54
N MET A 104 -2.55 1.46 8.31
CA MET A 104 -3.56 1.52 9.35
C MET A 104 -3.35 0.48 10.45
N GLU A 105 -2.91 -0.73 10.11
CA GLU A 105 -2.58 -1.76 11.12
C GLU A 105 -1.34 -1.39 11.93
N VAL A 106 -0.32 -0.84 11.27
CA VAL A 106 0.92 -0.40 11.90
C VAL A 106 0.65 0.72 12.91
N ASP A 107 -0.10 1.76 12.53
CA ASP A 107 -0.42 2.86 13.44
C ASP A 107 -1.30 2.43 14.62
N ASN A 108 -2.24 1.51 14.41
CA ASN A 108 -3.05 0.97 15.51
C ASN A 108 -2.27 0.05 16.46
N SER A 109 -1.04 -0.32 16.12
CA SER A 109 -0.18 -1.21 16.91
C SER A 109 0.90 -0.47 17.71
N GLN A 110 0.96 0.87 17.63
CA GLN A 110 1.84 1.75 18.41
C GLN A 110 1.08 2.42 19.55
#